data_AF-A0A6G1FA15-F1
#
_entry.id   AF-A0A6G1FA15-F1
#
_cell.length_a   1.000
_cell.length_b   1.000
_cell.length_c   1.000
_cell.angle_alpha   90.00
_cell.angle_beta   90.00
_cell.angle_gamma   90.00
#
_symmetry.space_group_name_H-M   'P 1'
#
loop_
_entity.id
_entity.type
_entity.pdbx_description
1 polymer ?
#
loop_
_entity_poly.entity_id
_entity_poly.type
_entity_poly.pdbx_seq_one_letter_code
_entity_poly.pdbx_strand_id
1 'polypeptide(L)'
;MWRLAEEEPETMPIGFEIAFPSLVEAARSLGIDFPYDHHALKGIYANRELKLKRIPKDMMHIVPTSILHSLEGMPELDWQRLLKLQSSDGSFLFSPSATAYALMQTGDKKCFVYIDRIIKKFNGGVPNVYPVDLFEHLWVVDRLERLGLSRYFQREIEQIMDYVNRHWTEDGICWARNSNVKDVDDTAMAFRLLRLHGYNVSPSVFKNFEKDGEFFCFVGQSTQAVTGMYNLNRASQISFPGEDILQRARIFSNEFLREREAQGALHDKWIISKDLPGEVQYTLYFPWYASLPRVEARTYLDQYGGDNDVWIGKTLYRMPLVNNDAYLELAKQDFNSCQAIHQKELHGVQKWFVENDLEAFGVTPEDVLRAYFLAAACIFEPNRATERLAWARVSVLANTISRHFYNDMPSMKRMERFVCSSLYEGNGNILWLEGYAKDEILARALCQLTDLLAQESPPIREGPKFIHNLIRCAWIEWMMQHINMKDDRYGKCRVMHPGSCTVHNKETCLLIAQIVEICAGRIGEASSMINNMEGARFIQLASSICDSLHHKMLLSQDTKKNEIKINQIDKEIELDMQELAQYLLPRADDRRSNNKTKQTFLNIVRSCYYAANCSPHMLDRHISKVIFEHVI
;
A
#
# COMPACT_ATOMS: atom_id res chain seq x y z
N MET A 1 27.61 -2.00 -34.29
CA MET A 1 27.36 -0.65 -34.84
C MET A 1 26.01 -0.51 -35.53
N TRP A 2 25.60 -1.42 -36.43
CA TRP A 2 24.28 -1.31 -37.08
C TRP A 2 23.10 -1.39 -36.10
N ARG A 3 23.13 -2.31 -35.11
CA ARG A 3 22.11 -2.38 -34.05
C ARG A 3 21.98 -1.10 -33.23
N LEU A 4 23.08 -0.37 -33.03
CA LEU A 4 23.08 0.90 -32.29
C LEU A 4 22.33 2.02 -33.05
N ALA A 5 22.17 1.89 -34.37
CA ALA A 5 21.36 2.82 -35.16
C ALA A 5 19.85 2.54 -35.06
N GLU A 6 19.49 1.34 -34.60
CA GLU A 6 18.11 0.84 -34.54
C GLU A 6 17.55 0.81 -33.10
N GLU A 7 18.40 0.95 -32.09
CA GLU A 7 17.98 0.92 -30.68
C GLU A 7 17.27 2.20 -30.22
N GLU A 8 16.21 2.01 -29.43
CA GLU A 8 15.41 3.09 -28.89
C GLU A 8 16.17 3.88 -27.82
N PRO A 9 16.13 5.24 -27.86
CA PRO A 9 16.81 6.10 -26.87
C PRO A 9 16.43 5.84 -25.40
N GLU A 10 15.25 5.27 -25.16
CA GLU A 10 14.70 5.00 -23.84
C GLU A 10 15.42 3.85 -23.12
N THR A 11 16.01 2.93 -23.87
CA THR A 11 16.81 1.80 -23.33
C THR A 11 18.29 2.13 -23.16
N MET A 12 18.73 3.32 -23.59
CA MET A 12 20.14 3.71 -23.53
C MET A 12 20.61 3.94 -22.09
N PRO A 13 21.78 3.41 -21.70
CA PRO A 13 22.35 3.62 -20.37
C PRO A 13 22.55 5.10 -20.00
N ILE A 14 22.60 5.38 -18.70
CA ILE A 14 22.76 6.73 -18.18
C ILE A 14 24.06 7.34 -18.69
N GLY A 15 23.95 8.49 -19.34
CA GLY A 15 25.10 9.23 -19.84
C GLY A 15 25.78 8.58 -21.05
N PHE A 16 25.18 7.58 -21.68
CA PHE A 16 25.74 6.89 -22.85
C PHE A 16 26.15 7.87 -23.96
N GLU A 17 25.30 8.85 -24.28
CA GLU A 17 25.58 9.81 -25.35
C GLU A 17 26.72 10.80 -24.99
N ILE A 18 27.20 10.80 -23.75
CA ILE A 18 28.33 11.61 -23.30
C ILE A 18 29.59 10.74 -23.15
N ALA A 19 29.45 9.60 -22.46
CA ALA A 19 30.56 8.69 -22.19
C ALA A 19 31.04 7.96 -23.45
N PHE A 20 30.12 7.44 -24.28
CA PHE A 20 30.50 6.63 -25.44
C PHE A 20 31.30 7.40 -26.48
N PRO A 21 30.92 8.62 -26.92
CA PRO A 21 31.76 9.42 -27.80
C PRO A 21 33.14 9.73 -27.20
N SER A 22 33.22 9.95 -25.88
CA SER A 22 34.50 10.21 -25.22
C SER A 22 35.43 9.00 -25.26
N LEU A 23 34.88 7.80 -25.08
CA LEU A 23 35.63 6.55 -25.24
C LEU A 23 36.05 6.30 -26.69
N VAL A 24 35.19 6.63 -27.67
CA VAL A 24 35.54 6.53 -29.10
C VAL A 24 36.70 7.46 -29.45
N GLU A 25 36.71 8.71 -28.95
CA GLU A 25 37.85 9.62 -29.16
C GLU A 25 39.13 9.13 -28.48
N ALA A 26 39.04 8.57 -27.28
CA ALA A 26 40.19 7.95 -26.61
C ALA A 26 40.72 6.73 -27.39
N ALA A 27 39.84 5.90 -27.95
CA ALA A 27 40.24 4.79 -28.81
C ALA A 27 40.95 5.29 -30.08
N ARG A 28 40.45 6.39 -30.67
CA ARG A 28 41.05 7.01 -31.87
C ARG A 28 42.45 7.52 -31.58
N SER A 29 42.66 8.20 -30.45
CA SER A 29 43.99 8.73 -30.09
C SER A 29 45.02 7.64 -29.81
N LEU A 30 44.56 6.44 -29.43
CA LEU A 30 45.39 5.24 -29.25
C LEU A 30 45.59 4.43 -30.53
N GLY A 31 44.99 4.83 -31.66
CA GLY A 31 45.12 4.12 -32.93
C GLY A 31 44.42 2.76 -32.98
N ILE A 32 43.35 2.58 -32.19
CA ILE A 32 42.55 1.35 -32.19
C ILE A 32 41.75 1.25 -33.49
N ASP A 33 41.72 0.08 -34.12
CA ASP A 33 40.89 -0.16 -35.29
C ASP A 33 39.40 -0.19 -34.90
N PHE A 34 38.64 0.80 -35.35
CA PHE A 34 37.22 0.97 -35.04
C PHE A 34 36.51 1.73 -36.17
N PRO A 35 35.23 1.44 -36.49
CA PRO A 35 34.50 2.09 -37.57
C PRO A 35 34.06 3.53 -37.22
N TYR A 36 35.02 4.45 -37.15
CA TYR A 36 34.84 5.85 -36.75
C TYR A 36 33.86 6.67 -37.59
N ASP A 37 33.68 6.31 -38.87
CA ASP A 37 32.82 7.03 -39.81
C ASP A 37 31.41 6.45 -39.93
N HIS A 38 31.07 5.44 -39.11
CA HIS A 38 29.77 4.77 -39.16
C HIS A 38 28.62 5.76 -38.84
N HIS A 39 27.56 5.75 -39.63
CA HIS A 39 26.46 6.72 -39.53
C HIS A 39 25.80 6.78 -38.14
N ALA A 40 25.68 5.64 -37.44
CA ALA A 40 25.21 5.59 -36.06
C ALA A 40 25.96 6.54 -35.11
N LEU A 41 27.27 6.73 -35.30
CA LEU A 41 28.07 7.65 -34.48
C LEU A 41 27.67 9.10 -34.72
N LYS A 42 27.37 9.49 -35.98
CA LYS A 42 26.97 10.87 -36.29
C LYS A 42 25.76 11.31 -35.45
N GLY A 43 24.76 10.43 -35.30
CA GLY A 43 23.60 10.68 -34.44
C GLY A 43 23.98 10.85 -32.96
N ILE A 44 24.85 9.99 -32.44
CA ILE A 44 25.28 10.04 -31.03
C ILE A 44 26.07 11.32 -30.75
N TYR A 45 26.99 11.72 -31.62
CA TYR A 45 27.75 12.97 -31.45
C TYR A 45 26.84 14.20 -31.55
N ALA A 46 25.84 14.20 -32.44
CA ALA A 46 24.85 15.28 -32.49
C ALA A 46 24.06 15.37 -31.17
N ASN A 47 23.63 14.23 -30.61
CA ASN A 47 22.95 14.17 -29.32
C ASN A 47 23.85 14.65 -28.16
N ARG A 48 25.14 14.30 -28.19
CA ARG A 48 26.13 14.81 -27.23
C ARG A 48 26.17 16.32 -27.22
N GLU A 49 26.31 16.95 -28.39
CA GLU A 49 26.36 18.42 -28.51
C GLU A 49 25.09 19.09 -28.01
N LEU A 50 23.92 18.51 -28.31
CA LEU A 50 22.64 19.01 -27.80
C LEU A 50 22.57 18.91 -26.26
N LYS A 51 23.04 17.80 -25.66
CA LYS A 51 23.08 17.63 -24.20
C LYS A 51 24.07 18.58 -23.55
N LEU A 52 25.28 18.71 -24.08
CA LEU A 52 26.31 19.61 -23.56
C LEU A 52 25.86 21.08 -23.57
N LYS A 53 25.12 21.51 -24.60
CA LYS A 53 24.52 22.86 -24.66
C LYS A 53 23.44 23.10 -23.61
N ARG A 54 22.73 22.06 -23.18
CA ARG A 54 21.69 22.15 -22.13
C ARG A 54 22.27 22.13 -20.72
N ILE A 55 23.52 21.69 -20.57
CA ILE A 55 24.18 21.63 -19.27
C ILE A 55 24.64 23.04 -18.88
N PRO A 56 24.14 23.60 -17.77
CA PRO A 56 24.65 24.86 -17.26
C PRO A 56 26.06 24.65 -16.67
N LYS A 57 27.09 24.85 -17.50
CA LYS A 57 28.52 24.65 -17.14
C LYS A 57 28.94 25.40 -15.88
N ASP A 58 28.34 26.56 -15.59
CA ASP A 58 28.65 27.29 -14.36
C ASP A 58 28.04 26.60 -13.13
N MET A 59 26.80 26.10 -13.23
CA MET A 59 26.12 25.46 -12.10
C MET A 59 26.74 24.11 -11.73
N MET A 60 27.22 23.32 -12.71
CA MET A 60 27.86 22.02 -12.42
C MET A 60 29.13 22.14 -11.56
N HIS A 61 29.73 23.32 -11.46
CA HIS A 61 30.91 23.62 -10.64
C HIS A 61 30.57 24.37 -9.34
N ILE A 62 29.28 24.62 -9.06
CA ILE A 62 28.82 25.39 -7.89
C ILE A 62 27.95 24.51 -6.97
N VAL A 63 27.06 23.71 -7.55
CA VAL A 63 26.11 22.88 -6.81
C VAL A 63 26.24 21.41 -7.20
N PRO A 64 26.10 20.47 -6.26
CA PRO A 64 26.03 19.05 -6.58
C PRO A 64 24.82 18.75 -7.47
N THR A 65 25.05 18.09 -8.61
CA THR A 65 24.00 17.69 -9.56
C THR A 65 24.26 16.26 -10.05
N SER A 66 23.29 15.66 -10.74
CA SER A 66 23.42 14.33 -11.35
C SER A 66 24.61 14.21 -12.31
N ILE A 67 25.10 15.34 -12.86
CA ILE A 67 26.26 15.41 -13.74
C ILE A 67 27.54 14.90 -13.08
N LEU A 68 27.70 15.09 -11.76
CA LEU A 68 28.85 14.58 -11.01
C LEU A 68 28.98 13.05 -11.15
N HIS A 69 27.88 12.36 -11.46
CA HIS A 69 27.91 10.93 -11.70
C HIS A 69 28.69 10.59 -12.96
N SER A 70 28.77 11.44 -13.99
CA SER A 70 29.30 11.13 -15.34
C SER A 70 30.43 12.06 -15.82
N LEU A 71 31.32 12.47 -14.91
CA LEU A 71 32.43 13.40 -15.22
C LEU A 71 33.42 12.87 -16.27
N GLU A 72 33.56 11.55 -16.41
CA GLU A 72 34.53 10.93 -17.32
C GLU A 72 34.27 11.19 -18.80
N GLY A 73 33.06 11.59 -19.17
CA GLY A 73 32.70 11.94 -20.55
C GLY A 73 32.57 13.46 -20.81
N MET A 74 32.80 14.28 -19.77
CA MET A 74 32.62 15.72 -19.86
C MET A 74 33.89 16.43 -20.30
N PRO A 75 33.82 17.32 -21.32
CA PRO A 75 34.95 18.18 -21.68
C PRO A 75 35.09 19.38 -20.72
N GLU A 76 36.28 19.98 -20.67
CA GLU A 76 36.54 21.29 -20.05
C GLU A 76 36.14 21.40 -18.56
N LEU A 77 36.57 20.45 -17.73
CA LEU A 77 36.27 20.44 -16.29
C LEU A 77 37.23 21.30 -15.47
N ASP A 78 36.69 22.12 -14.56
CA ASP A 78 37.45 22.80 -13.51
C ASP A 78 37.51 21.93 -12.25
N TRP A 79 38.58 21.15 -12.14
CA TRP A 79 38.80 20.23 -11.03
C TRP A 79 38.92 20.90 -9.66
N GLN A 80 39.45 22.13 -9.61
CA GLN A 80 39.61 22.84 -8.33
C GLN A 80 38.24 23.18 -7.74
N ARG A 81 37.25 23.49 -8.59
CA ARG A 81 35.87 23.70 -8.17
C ARG A 81 35.15 22.39 -7.92
N LEU A 82 35.30 21.39 -8.80
CA LEU A 82 34.63 20.09 -8.64
C LEU A 82 35.01 19.36 -7.36
N LEU A 83 36.28 19.40 -6.93
CA LEU A 83 36.72 18.76 -5.67
C LEU A 83 35.98 19.30 -4.43
N LYS A 84 35.40 20.51 -4.50
CA LYS A 84 34.57 21.06 -3.41
C LYS A 84 33.18 20.41 -3.34
N LEU A 85 32.76 19.74 -4.41
CA LEU A 85 31.48 19.03 -4.53
C LEU A 85 31.62 17.51 -4.30
N GLN A 86 32.82 17.04 -3.97
CA GLN A 86 33.09 15.63 -3.69
C GLN A 86 32.21 15.12 -2.53
N SER A 87 31.71 13.90 -2.66
CA SER A 87 30.96 13.22 -1.60
C SER A 87 31.82 13.03 -0.36
N SER A 88 31.16 12.94 0.80
CA SER A 88 31.84 12.73 2.09
C SER A 88 32.70 11.45 2.14
N ASP A 89 32.36 10.45 1.34
CA ASP A 89 33.08 9.19 1.25
C ASP A 89 34.23 9.18 0.22
N GLY A 90 34.50 10.31 -0.42
CA GLY A 90 35.55 10.50 -1.42
C GLY A 90 35.13 10.27 -2.88
N SER A 91 33.90 9.84 -3.12
CA SER A 91 33.39 9.65 -4.48
C SER A 91 32.93 10.95 -5.13
N PHE A 92 32.77 10.91 -6.46
CA PHE A 92 31.93 11.84 -7.20
C PHE A 92 30.58 11.17 -7.47
N LEU A 93 29.56 11.58 -6.70
CA LEU A 93 28.18 11.07 -6.73
C LEU A 93 28.11 9.55 -6.84
N PHE A 94 28.91 8.87 -6.00
CA PHE A 94 28.93 7.41 -5.84
C PHE A 94 29.27 6.62 -7.11
N SER A 95 29.82 7.26 -8.14
CA SER A 95 30.22 6.61 -9.40
C SER A 95 31.71 6.25 -9.37
N PRO A 96 32.07 4.95 -9.46
CA PRO A 96 33.47 4.54 -9.56
C PRO A 96 34.20 5.10 -10.78
N SER A 97 33.57 5.13 -11.96
CA SER A 97 34.23 5.62 -13.17
C SER A 97 34.52 7.13 -13.12
N ALA A 98 33.58 7.95 -12.60
CA ALA A 98 33.80 9.39 -12.46
C ALA A 98 34.87 9.67 -11.40
N THR A 99 34.87 8.91 -10.31
CA THR A 99 35.85 9.06 -9.24
C THR A 99 37.26 8.61 -9.68
N ALA A 100 37.35 7.52 -10.46
CA ALA A 100 38.62 7.09 -11.05
C ALA A 100 39.15 8.13 -12.04
N TYR A 101 38.29 8.71 -12.88
CA TYR A 101 38.70 9.79 -13.77
C TYR A 101 39.19 11.01 -12.98
N ALA A 102 38.46 11.43 -11.94
CA ALA A 102 38.90 12.52 -11.07
C ALA A 102 40.25 12.23 -10.39
N LEU A 103 40.47 11.00 -9.93
CA LEU A 103 41.75 10.56 -9.37
C LEU A 103 42.89 10.71 -10.38
N MET A 104 42.69 10.28 -11.63
CA MET A 104 43.70 10.39 -12.69
C MET A 104 44.07 11.85 -12.98
N GLN A 105 43.10 12.76 -12.92
CA GLN A 105 43.31 14.18 -13.22
C GLN A 105 43.90 14.99 -12.06
N THR A 106 43.65 14.56 -10.82
CA THR A 106 43.92 15.40 -9.62
C THR A 106 44.88 14.78 -8.61
N GLY A 107 45.06 13.44 -8.63
CA GLY A 107 45.77 12.73 -7.58
C GLY A 107 45.11 12.80 -6.19
N ASP A 108 43.82 13.16 -6.11
CA ASP A 108 43.13 13.35 -4.84
C ASP A 108 43.11 12.08 -3.97
N LYS A 109 43.51 12.23 -2.70
CA LYS A 109 43.65 11.11 -1.78
C LYS A 109 42.31 10.49 -1.39
N LYS A 110 41.23 11.28 -1.32
CA LYS A 110 39.90 10.75 -0.97
C LYS A 110 39.31 9.94 -2.11
N CYS A 111 39.50 10.37 -3.37
CA CYS A 111 39.19 9.56 -4.54
C CYS A 111 39.91 8.21 -4.51
N PHE A 112 41.22 8.21 -4.21
CA PHE A 112 42.00 6.97 -4.08
C PHE A 112 41.44 6.06 -2.99
N VAL A 113 41.18 6.59 -1.78
CA VAL A 113 40.61 5.81 -0.66
C VAL A 113 39.26 5.20 -1.03
N TYR A 114 38.40 5.94 -1.73
CA TYR A 114 37.12 5.42 -2.22
C TYR A 114 37.33 4.25 -3.19
N ILE A 115 38.17 4.42 -4.22
CA ILE A 115 38.43 3.40 -5.25
C ILE A 115 39.09 2.15 -4.66
N ASP A 116 40.12 2.31 -3.83
CA ASP A 116 40.80 1.21 -3.15
C ASP A 116 39.83 0.39 -2.28
N ARG A 117 38.94 1.07 -1.54
CA ARG A 117 37.91 0.43 -0.71
C ARG A 117 36.94 -0.41 -1.54
N ILE A 118 36.44 0.09 -2.67
CA ILE A 118 35.48 -0.65 -3.49
C ILE A 118 36.13 -1.82 -4.22
N ILE A 119 37.36 -1.67 -4.74
CA ILE A 119 38.10 -2.75 -5.40
C ILE A 119 38.33 -3.90 -4.40
N LYS A 120 38.71 -3.57 -3.16
CA LYS A 120 38.86 -4.56 -2.08
C LYS A 120 37.55 -5.24 -1.73
N LYS A 121 36.43 -4.50 -1.67
CA LYS A 121 35.10 -5.06 -1.39
C LYS A 121 34.63 -6.03 -2.47
N PHE A 122 34.91 -5.74 -3.73
CA PHE A 122 34.40 -6.46 -4.90
C PHE A 122 35.45 -7.33 -5.59
N ASN A 123 36.58 -7.60 -4.92
CA ASN A 123 37.65 -8.50 -5.39
C ASN A 123 38.15 -8.18 -6.80
N GLY A 124 38.39 -6.91 -7.10
CA GLY A 124 38.91 -6.44 -8.39
C GLY A 124 37.90 -5.62 -9.18
N GLY A 125 36.73 -6.19 -9.46
CA GLY A 125 35.66 -5.47 -10.17
C GLY A 125 35.06 -4.32 -9.34
N VAL A 126 34.26 -3.46 -9.97
CA VAL A 126 33.49 -2.42 -9.28
C VAL A 126 32.10 -2.27 -9.94
N PRO A 127 31.03 -1.99 -9.18
CA PRO A 127 29.72 -1.69 -9.75
C PRO A 127 29.72 -0.31 -10.42
N ASN A 128 28.65 0.04 -11.14
CA ASN A 128 28.52 1.39 -11.73
C ASN A 128 28.15 2.47 -10.70
N VAL A 129 27.62 2.08 -9.53
CA VAL A 129 27.27 2.96 -8.41
C VAL A 129 27.53 2.25 -7.07
N TYR A 130 28.13 2.93 -6.09
CA TYR A 130 28.34 2.40 -4.75
C TYR A 130 28.59 3.50 -3.69
N PRO A 131 28.04 3.39 -2.46
CA PRO A 131 27.10 2.37 -2.00
C PRO A 131 25.69 2.57 -2.60
N VAL A 132 24.82 1.59 -2.34
CA VAL A 132 23.38 1.60 -2.66
C VAL A 132 22.56 1.17 -1.44
N ASP A 133 23.07 1.51 -0.26
CA ASP A 133 22.57 1.03 1.02
C ASP A 133 21.12 1.44 1.27
N LEU A 134 20.75 2.71 1.09
CA LEU A 134 19.37 3.14 1.35
C LEU A 134 18.41 2.55 0.31
N PHE A 135 18.79 2.57 -0.96
CA PHE A 135 18.01 1.96 -2.04
C PHE A 135 17.73 0.47 -1.79
N GLU A 136 18.76 -0.32 -1.48
CA GLU A 136 18.62 -1.76 -1.25
C GLU A 136 17.70 -2.05 -0.06
N HIS A 137 17.92 -1.36 1.06
CA HIS A 137 17.09 -1.47 2.26
C HIS A 137 15.61 -1.17 1.99
N LEU A 138 15.32 -0.06 1.30
CA LEU A 138 13.96 0.37 1.03
C LEU A 138 13.25 -0.60 0.08
N TRP A 139 13.91 -1.00 -1.00
CA TRP A 139 13.30 -1.92 -1.95
C TRP A 139 13.14 -3.33 -1.39
N VAL A 140 14.07 -3.84 -0.56
CA VAL A 140 13.88 -5.13 0.13
C VAL A 140 12.57 -5.13 0.93
N VAL A 141 12.35 -4.09 1.74
CA VAL A 141 11.13 -3.99 2.56
C VAL A 141 9.89 -3.87 1.69
N ASP A 142 9.91 -3.00 0.67
CA ASP A 142 8.78 -2.85 -0.25
C ASP A 142 8.42 -4.17 -0.96
N ARG A 143 9.42 -4.94 -1.42
CA ARG A 143 9.18 -6.25 -2.06
C ARG A 143 8.59 -7.25 -1.08
N LEU A 144 9.13 -7.36 0.13
CA LEU A 144 8.62 -8.29 1.14
C LEU A 144 7.17 -7.96 1.55
N GLU A 145 6.82 -6.69 1.67
CA GLU A 145 5.45 -6.26 1.98
C GLU A 145 4.48 -6.56 0.84
N ARG A 146 4.83 -6.16 -0.39
CA ARG A 146 3.96 -6.35 -1.56
C ARG A 146 3.81 -7.81 -1.96
N LEU A 147 4.83 -8.65 -1.74
CA LEU A 147 4.73 -10.10 -1.90
C LEU A 147 3.96 -10.77 -0.75
N GLY A 148 3.58 -10.02 0.28
CA GLY A 148 2.80 -10.53 1.39
C GLY A 148 3.59 -11.38 2.40
N LEU A 149 4.92 -11.24 2.41
CA LEU A 149 5.87 -12.02 3.21
C LEU A 149 6.36 -11.30 4.48
N SER A 150 6.12 -9.99 4.59
CA SER A 150 6.68 -9.15 5.67
C SER A 150 6.45 -9.67 7.09
N ARG A 151 5.34 -10.38 7.34
CA ARG A 151 5.04 -10.99 8.65
C ARG A 151 6.07 -12.00 9.15
N TYR A 152 6.90 -12.57 8.26
CA TYR A 152 7.98 -13.49 8.62
C TYR A 152 9.29 -12.76 8.99
N PHE A 153 9.40 -11.48 8.64
CA PHE A 153 10.65 -10.71 8.71
C PHE A 153 10.50 -9.43 9.54
N GLN A 154 9.57 -9.41 10.50
CA GLN A 154 9.23 -8.20 11.26
C GLN A 154 10.45 -7.58 11.95
N ARG A 155 11.32 -8.42 12.54
CA ARG A 155 12.53 -7.97 13.25
C ARG A 155 13.55 -7.38 12.28
N GLU A 156 13.75 -8.01 11.13
CA GLU A 156 14.68 -7.57 10.10
C GLU A 156 14.19 -6.27 9.49
N ILE A 157 12.90 -6.16 9.18
CA ILE A 157 12.29 -4.93 8.66
C ILE A 157 12.45 -3.78 9.66
N GLU A 158 12.23 -4.00 10.96
CA GLU A 158 12.44 -2.98 11.99
C GLU A 158 13.89 -2.48 12.00
N GLN A 159 14.87 -3.37 11.94
CA GLN A 159 16.30 -3.00 11.88
C GLN A 159 16.63 -2.19 10.62
N ILE A 160 16.01 -2.54 9.50
CA ILE A 160 16.17 -1.82 8.24
C ILE A 160 15.55 -0.42 8.34
N MET A 161 14.35 -0.28 8.88
CA MET A 161 13.70 1.02 9.07
C MET A 161 14.48 1.90 10.04
N ASP A 162 15.06 1.33 11.11
CA ASP A 162 15.97 2.04 12.00
C ASP A 162 17.24 2.52 11.29
N TYR A 163 17.76 1.75 10.33
CA TYR A 163 18.89 2.17 9.50
C TYR A 163 18.51 3.34 8.59
N VAL A 164 17.41 3.22 7.86
CA VAL A 164 16.90 4.27 6.96
C VAL A 164 16.62 5.56 7.74
N ASN A 165 15.92 5.47 8.87
CA ASN A 165 15.57 6.63 9.70
C ASN A 165 16.81 7.37 10.23
N ARG A 166 17.87 6.64 10.59
CA ARG A 166 19.15 7.25 11.02
C ARG A 166 19.82 8.08 9.92
N HIS A 167 19.44 7.88 8.66
CA HIS A 167 20.04 8.56 7.50
C HIS A 167 19.01 9.41 6.75
N TRP A 168 17.78 9.50 7.26
CA TRP A 168 16.77 10.43 6.80
C TRP A 168 17.17 11.88 7.11
N THR A 169 16.88 12.79 6.19
CA THR A 169 17.17 14.23 6.36
C THR A 169 15.98 15.07 5.88
N GLU A 170 15.88 16.32 6.34
CA GLU A 170 14.82 17.25 5.90
C GLU A 170 14.92 17.62 4.42
N ASP A 171 16.12 17.48 3.83
CA ASP A 171 16.33 17.69 2.40
C ASP A 171 15.92 16.48 1.55
N GLY A 172 15.73 15.32 2.17
CA GLY A 172 15.46 14.04 1.54
C GLY A 172 16.66 13.09 1.57
N ILE A 173 16.57 12.00 0.82
CA ILE A 173 17.64 11.03 0.68
C ILE A 173 17.89 10.71 -0.80
N CYS A 174 18.89 9.88 -1.06
CA CYS A 174 19.02 9.19 -2.33
C CYS A 174 19.40 7.74 -2.05
N TRP A 175 19.76 6.99 -3.08
CA TRP A 175 20.17 5.59 -2.99
C TRP A 175 21.30 5.28 -1.99
N ALA A 176 22.10 6.28 -1.62
CA ALA A 176 23.22 6.17 -0.71
C ALA A 176 23.12 7.14 0.47
N ARG A 177 23.56 6.71 1.64
CA ARG A 177 23.63 7.58 2.83
C ARG A 177 24.56 8.77 2.63
N ASN A 178 24.29 9.87 3.35
CA ASN A 178 25.15 11.07 3.42
C ASN A 178 25.42 11.73 2.06
N SER A 179 24.48 11.60 1.12
CA SER A 179 24.54 12.28 -0.17
C SER A 179 24.16 13.75 -0.07
N ASN A 180 24.83 14.59 -0.86
CA ASN A 180 24.45 15.99 -1.08
C ASN A 180 23.48 16.16 -2.26
N VAL A 181 23.16 15.08 -2.98
CA VAL A 181 22.15 15.04 -4.05
C VAL A 181 21.03 14.12 -3.59
N LYS A 182 19.79 14.60 -3.69
CA LYS A 182 18.60 13.85 -3.29
C LYS A 182 17.77 13.52 -4.52
N ASP A 183 17.05 12.41 -4.47
CA ASP A 183 16.09 12.04 -5.51
C ASP A 183 14.71 11.73 -4.91
N VAL A 184 13.68 11.97 -5.72
CA VAL A 184 12.29 11.82 -5.29
C VAL A 184 11.88 10.36 -5.12
N ASP A 185 12.54 9.42 -5.80
CA ASP A 185 12.17 8.00 -5.81
C ASP A 185 12.49 7.38 -4.44
N ASP A 186 13.76 7.44 -4.04
CA ASP A 186 14.23 6.98 -2.73
C ASP A 186 13.59 7.80 -1.60
N THR A 187 13.43 9.12 -1.77
CA THR A 187 12.78 9.97 -0.76
C THR A 187 11.32 9.61 -0.56
N ALA A 188 10.55 9.40 -1.63
CA ALA A 188 9.14 9.00 -1.53
C ALA A 188 8.97 7.60 -0.94
N MET A 189 9.82 6.67 -1.35
CA MET A 189 9.87 5.31 -0.78
C MET A 189 10.18 5.34 0.72
N ALA A 190 11.23 6.02 1.14
CA ALA A 190 11.59 6.13 2.55
C ALA A 190 10.52 6.87 3.35
N PHE A 191 10.01 7.99 2.86
CA PHE A 191 8.92 8.69 3.52
C PHE A 191 7.75 7.76 3.78
N ARG A 192 7.31 7.00 2.77
CA ARG A 192 6.18 6.08 2.90
C ARG A 192 6.43 4.96 3.88
N LEU A 193 7.56 4.27 3.75
CA LEU A 193 7.89 3.14 4.61
C LEU A 193 8.13 3.60 6.05
N LEU A 194 8.94 4.64 6.27
CA LEU A 194 9.15 5.22 7.60
C LEU A 194 7.83 5.63 8.24
N ARG A 195 6.95 6.32 7.50
CA ARG A 195 5.65 6.73 8.01
C ARG A 195 4.81 5.52 8.39
N LEU A 196 4.62 4.54 7.50
CA LEU A 196 3.82 3.34 7.78
C LEU A 196 4.37 2.47 8.93
N HIS A 197 5.68 2.53 9.16
CA HIS A 197 6.37 1.86 10.29
C HIS A 197 6.45 2.73 11.56
N GLY A 198 5.73 3.86 11.61
CA GLY A 198 5.56 4.66 12.83
C GLY A 198 6.69 5.64 13.14
N TYR A 199 7.55 5.95 12.17
CA TYR A 199 8.57 7.00 12.31
C TYR A 199 7.98 8.38 11.97
N ASN A 200 8.42 9.39 12.71
CA ASN A 200 8.00 10.77 12.46
C ASN A 200 8.79 11.37 11.29
N VAL A 201 8.14 11.49 10.14
CA VAL A 201 8.71 12.08 8.92
C VAL A 201 7.81 13.21 8.41
N SER A 202 8.42 14.36 8.12
CA SER A 202 7.73 15.54 7.62
C SER A 202 7.54 15.48 6.10
N PRO A 203 6.35 15.82 5.58
CA PRO A 203 6.11 15.90 4.14
C PRO A 203 6.79 17.12 3.50
N SER A 204 7.31 18.06 4.30
CA SER A 204 8.02 19.24 3.79
C SER A 204 9.23 18.90 2.93
N VAL A 205 9.77 17.70 3.10
CA VAL A 205 10.85 17.15 2.27
C VAL A 205 10.54 17.23 0.77
N PHE A 206 9.26 17.10 0.39
CA PHE A 206 8.85 17.12 -1.02
C PHE A 206 8.88 18.51 -1.64
N LYS A 207 8.97 19.58 -0.85
CA LYS A 207 9.14 20.95 -1.36
C LYS A 207 10.42 21.11 -2.17
N ASN A 208 11.44 20.29 -1.90
CA ASN A 208 12.71 20.33 -2.61
C ASN A 208 12.60 19.80 -4.05
N PHE A 209 11.57 19.00 -4.32
CA PHE A 209 11.32 18.39 -5.63
C PHE A 209 10.20 19.11 -6.40
N GLU A 210 9.50 20.05 -5.75
CA GLU A 210 8.43 20.83 -6.34
C GLU A 210 8.97 22.09 -7.01
N LYS A 211 8.54 22.36 -8.25
CA LYS A 211 8.74 23.65 -8.91
C LYS A 211 7.54 23.94 -9.82
N ASP A 212 6.96 25.13 -9.67
CA ASP A 212 5.82 25.60 -10.47
C ASP A 212 4.60 24.65 -10.46
N GLY A 213 4.41 23.91 -9.36
CA GLY A 213 3.33 22.92 -9.20
C GLY A 213 3.65 21.54 -9.77
N GLU A 214 4.80 21.37 -10.41
CA GLU A 214 5.28 20.08 -10.92
C GLU A 214 6.33 19.47 -9.99
N PHE A 215 6.48 18.13 -10.05
CA PHE A 215 7.49 17.40 -9.29
C PHE A 215 8.52 16.75 -10.21
N PHE A 216 9.78 16.70 -9.75
CA PHE A 216 10.91 16.22 -10.54
C PHE A 216 11.77 15.21 -9.77
N CYS A 217 12.47 14.33 -10.50
CA CYS A 217 13.33 13.29 -9.93
C CYS A 217 14.47 13.85 -9.11
N PHE A 218 15.08 14.97 -9.52
CA PHE A 218 16.23 15.57 -8.84
C PHE A 218 16.00 17.06 -8.62
N VAL A 219 16.44 17.57 -7.47
CA VAL A 219 16.39 18.98 -7.12
C VAL A 219 17.07 19.84 -8.19
N GLY A 220 16.35 20.85 -8.68
CA GLY A 220 16.87 21.79 -9.69
C GLY A 220 17.00 21.24 -11.12
N GLN A 221 16.48 20.04 -11.40
CA GLN A 221 16.47 19.42 -12.73
C GLN A 221 15.04 19.18 -13.22
N SER A 222 14.88 18.90 -14.51
CA SER A 222 13.58 18.70 -15.15
C SER A 222 13.30 17.24 -15.55
N THR A 223 13.97 16.28 -14.92
CA THR A 223 13.77 14.85 -15.24
C THR A 223 12.56 14.34 -14.47
N GLN A 224 11.65 13.64 -15.17
CA GLN A 224 10.51 12.91 -14.59
C GLN A 224 10.57 11.47 -15.10
N ALA A 225 10.41 10.51 -14.20
CA ALA A 225 10.44 9.09 -14.50
C ALA A 225 9.19 8.40 -13.94
N VAL A 226 8.74 7.34 -14.58
CA VAL A 226 7.51 6.65 -14.22
C VAL A 226 7.63 6.06 -12.81
N THR A 227 8.75 5.41 -12.46
CA THR A 227 8.96 4.83 -11.12
C THR A 227 9.00 5.89 -10.03
N GLY A 228 9.72 7.00 -10.26
CA GLY A 228 9.80 8.10 -9.30
C GLY A 228 8.43 8.75 -9.04
N MET A 229 7.65 8.99 -10.09
CA MET A 229 6.29 9.55 -9.94
C MET A 229 5.31 8.53 -9.36
N TYR A 230 5.47 7.25 -9.68
CA TYR A 230 4.71 6.14 -9.08
C TYR A 230 4.94 6.06 -7.56
N ASN A 231 6.19 6.11 -7.12
CA ASN A 231 6.51 6.07 -5.69
C ASN A 231 6.09 7.36 -4.96
N LEU A 232 6.20 8.53 -5.61
CA LEU A 232 5.60 9.77 -5.10
C LEU A 232 4.09 9.65 -4.96
N ASN A 233 3.40 9.05 -5.94
CA ASN A 233 1.96 8.81 -5.86
C ASN A 233 1.60 7.95 -4.66
N ARG A 234 2.27 6.81 -4.47
CA ARG A 234 2.05 5.92 -3.31
C ARG A 234 2.32 6.64 -1.98
N ALA A 235 3.38 7.44 -1.91
CA ALA A 235 3.72 8.23 -0.73
C ALA A 235 2.70 9.32 -0.42
N SER A 236 2.08 9.92 -1.43
CA SER A 236 1.07 10.97 -1.25
C SER A 236 -0.26 10.47 -0.70
N GLN A 237 -0.55 9.17 -0.81
CA GLN A 237 -1.82 8.56 -0.37
C GLN A 237 -1.91 8.34 1.14
N ILE A 238 -0.82 8.55 1.88
CA ILE A 238 -0.73 8.43 3.35
C ILE A 238 -0.56 9.80 4.00
N SER A 239 -1.26 10.79 3.44
CA SER A 239 -1.27 12.18 3.90
C SER A 239 -2.11 12.36 5.15
N PHE A 240 -1.70 13.31 6.00
CA PHE A 240 -2.46 13.79 7.15
C PHE A 240 -3.19 15.10 6.83
N PRO A 241 -4.18 15.49 7.65
CA PRO A 241 -4.88 16.74 7.46
C PRO A 241 -3.91 17.94 7.48
N GLY A 242 -4.04 18.83 6.50
CA GLY A 242 -3.21 20.03 6.36
C GLY A 242 -1.85 19.83 5.68
N GLU A 243 -1.54 18.63 5.19
CA GLU A 243 -0.30 18.37 4.43
C GLU A 243 -0.45 18.72 2.93
N ASP A 244 -0.67 20.00 2.62
CA ASP A 244 -0.98 20.50 1.27
C ASP A 244 0.04 20.07 0.18
N ILE A 245 1.31 19.92 0.55
CA ILE A 245 2.36 19.46 -0.36
C ILE A 245 2.09 18.03 -0.88
N LEU A 246 1.57 17.13 -0.04
CA LEU A 246 1.20 15.79 -0.47
C LEU A 246 -0.07 15.80 -1.31
N GLN A 247 -1.01 16.71 -1.04
CA GLN A 247 -2.18 16.88 -1.90
C GLN A 247 -1.77 17.30 -3.32
N ARG A 248 -0.87 18.29 -3.45
CA ARG A 248 -0.32 18.69 -4.75
C ARG A 248 0.47 17.56 -5.41
N ALA A 249 1.30 16.85 -4.65
CA ALA A 249 2.04 15.68 -5.14
C ALA A 249 1.09 14.58 -5.65
N ARG A 250 -0.02 14.32 -4.95
CA ARG A 250 -1.03 13.33 -5.35
C ARG A 250 -1.69 13.69 -6.67
N ILE A 251 -2.14 14.94 -6.80
CA ILE A 251 -2.77 15.44 -8.03
C ILE A 251 -1.79 15.32 -9.19
N PHE A 252 -0.61 15.92 -9.06
CA PHE A 252 0.41 15.92 -10.11
C PHE A 252 0.82 14.51 -10.52
N SER A 253 1.19 13.66 -9.56
CA SER A 253 1.64 12.30 -9.86
C SER A 253 0.53 11.43 -10.45
N ASN A 254 -0.72 11.60 -10.03
CA ASN A 254 -1.85 10.86 -10.60
C ASN A 254 -2.09 11.28 -12.06
N GLU A 255 -2.11 12.58 -12.35
CA GLU A 255 -2.28 13.11 -13.69
C GLU A 255 -1.14 12.66 -14.62
N PHE A 256 0.11 12.77 -14.16
CA PHE A 256 1.28 12.29 -14.89
C PHE A 256 1.16 10.80 -15.24
N LEU A 257 0.82 9.95 -14.28
CA LEU A 257 0.74 8.50 -14.51
C LEU A 257 -0.45 8.13 -15.41
N ARG A 258 -1.59 8.81 -15.28
CA ARG A 258 -2.76 8.61 -16.15
C ARG A 258 -2.48 9.06 -17.59
N GLU A 259 -1.76 10.15 -17.77
CA GLU A 259 -1.32 10.60 -19.08
C GLU A 259 -0.39 9.57 -19.74
N ARG A 260 0.61 9.06 -18.98
CA ARG A 260 1.50 7.99 -19.46
C ARG A 260 0.76 6.70 -19.78
N GLU A 261 -0.23 6.32 -18.97
CA GLU A 261 -1.12 5.18 -19.23
C GLU A 261 -1.85 5.36 -20.57
N ALA A 262 -2.47 6.53 -20.79
CA ALA A 262 -3.21 6.82 -22.03
C ALA A 262 -2.32 6.84 -23.28
N GLN A 263 -1.05 7.20 -23.13
CA GLN A 263 -0.04 7.21 -24.20
C GLN A 263 0.59 5.84 -24.45
N GLY A 264 0.31 4.82 -23.61
CA GLY A 264 1.03 3.54 -23.65
C GLY A 264 2.51 3.66 -23.28
N ALA A 265 2.87 4.69 -22.51
CA ALA A 265 4.24 5.07 -22.18
C ALA A 265 4.58 4.78 -20.69
N LEU A 266 4.02 3.72 -20.13
CA LEU A 266 4.35 3.23 -18.77
C LEU A 266 5.63 2.38 -18.78
N HIS A 267 6.66 2.91 -19.43
CA HIS A 267 8.01 2.35 -19.45
C HIS A 267 8.93 3.27 -18.66
N ASP A 268 9.96 2.70 -18.04
CA ASP A 268 10.87 3.45 -17.20
C ASP A 268 12.31 3.38 -17.70
N LYS A 269 13.02 4.50 -17.58
CA LYS A 269 14.41 4.63 -18.02
C LYS A 269 15.41 3.93 -17.10
N TRP A 270 15.01 3.62 -15.88
CA TRP A 270 15.88 3.12 -14.81
C TRP A 270 15.72 1.63 -14.55
N ILE A 271 14.72 0.97 -15.14
CA ILE A 271 14.44 -0.45 -14.92
C ILE A 271 13.75 -1.10 -16.13
N ILE A 272 14.20 -2.30 -16.46
CA ILE A 272 13.49 -3.27 -17.31
C ILE A 272 12.84 -4.25 -16.35
N SER A 273 11.54 -4.06 -16.08
CA SER A 273 10.78 -4.95 -15.19
C SER A 273 9.76 -5.80 -15.95
N LYS A 274 9.31 -6.88 -15.32
CA LYS A 274 8.32 -7.80 -15.89
C LYS A 274 6.97 -7.12 -16.21
N ASP A 275 6.41 -6.30 -15.33
CA ASP A 275 5.09 -5.67 -15.54
C ASP A 275 4.90 -4.33 -14.79
N LEU A 276 5.78 -3.35 -15.05
CA LEU A 276 5.58 -1.98 -14.53
C LEU A 276 4.21 -1.37 -14.89
N PRO A 277 3.68 -1.53 -16.13
CA PRO A 277 2.35 -1.02 -16.46
C PRO A 277 1.28 -1.56 -15.52
N GLY A 278 1.26 -2.87 -15.27
CA GLY A 278 0.32 -3.49 -14.35
C GLY A 278 0.47 -2.99 -12.92
N GLU A 279 1.70 -2.76 -12.43
CA GLU A 279 1.95 -2.20 -11.09
C GLU A 279 1.33 -0.80 -10.94
N VAL A 280 1.57 0.08 -11.92
CA VAL A 280 1.05 1.45 -11.94
C VAL A 280 -0.48 1.44 -12.06
N GLN A 281 -1.02 0.66 -12.98
CA GLN A 281 -2.46 0.54 -13.19
C GLN A 281 -3.17 0.08 -11.92
N TYR A 282 -2.67 -0.96 -11.26
CA TYR A 282 -3.27 -1.46 -10.02
C TYR A 282 -3.38 -0.36 -8.97
N THR A 283 -2.31 0.41 -8.72
CA THR A 283 -2.33 1.52 -7.74
C THR A 283 -3.25 2.67 -8.15
N LEU A 284 -3.37 2.96 -9.45
CA LEU A 284 -4.28 4.00 -9.96
C LEU A 284 -5.76 3.61 -9.80
N TYR A 285 -6.09 2.32 -9.87
CA TYR A 285 -7.45 1.81 -9.65
C TYR A 285 -7.76 1.56 -8.17
N PHE A 286 -6.78 1.10 -7.40
CA PHE A 286 -6.91 0.76 -5.99
C PHE A 286 -5.89 1.58 -5.17
N PRO A 287 -6.26 2.80 -4.72
CA PRO A 287 -5.41 3.57 -3.83
C PRO A 287 -5.22 2.83 -2.50
N TRP A 288 -4.30 3.30 -1.65
CA TRP A 288 -3.98 2.71 -0.35
C TRP A 288 -5.24 2.44 0.49
N TYR A 289 -6.21 3.35 0.49
CA TYR A 289 -7.50 3.18 1.17
C TYR A 289 -8.34 2.00 0.67
N ALA A 290 -8.17 1.56 -0.58
CA ALA A 290 -8.92 0.47 -1.22
C ALA A 290 -8.09 -0.80 -1.48
N SER A 291 -6.78 -0.76 -1.22
CA SER A 291 -5.89 -1.87 -1.50
C SER A 291 -5.97 -2.91 -0.39
N LEU A 292 -6.52 -4.10 -0.69
CA LEU A 292 -6.60 -5.20 0.28
C LEU A 292 -5.33 -6.05 0.22
N PRO A 293 -4.73 -6.44 1.37
CA PRO A 293 -3.44 -7.13 1.42
C PRO A 293 -3.30 -8.34 0.48
N ARG A 294 -4.28 -9.24 0.42
CA ARG A 294 -4.20 -10.41 -0.49
C ARG A 294 -4.48 -10.07 -1.95
N VAL A 295 -5.27 -9.04 -2.22
CA VAL A 295 -5.52 -8.59 -3.60
C VAL A 295 -4.25 -7.97 -4.18
N GLU A 296 -3.58 -7.11 -3.42
CA GLU A 296 -2.29 -6.53 -3.79
C GLU A 296 -1.24 -7.63 -3.96
N ALA A 297 -1.07 -8.51 -2.97
CA ALA A 297 -0.09 -9.59 -3.05
C ALA A 297 -0.34 -10.54 -4.23
N ARG A 298 -1.60 -10.91 -4.49
CA ARG A 298 -1.95 -11.76 -5.64
C ARG A 298 -1.62 -11.09 -6.96
N THR A 299 -1.87 -9.78 -7.07
CA THR A 299 -1.56 -9.00 -8.27
C THR A 299 -0.05 -8.87 -8.43
N TYR A 300 0.68 -8.62 -7.34
CA TYR A 300 2.12 -8.41 -7.37
C TYR A 300 2.91 -9.70 -7.64
N LEU A 301 2.40 -10.87 -7.25
CA LEU A 301 2.97 -12.16 -7.65
C LEU A 301 3.01 -12.35 -9.17
N ASP A 302 2.01 -11.83 -9.90
CA ASP A 302 2.01 -11.86 -11.37
C ASP A 302 3.01 -10.85 -11.95
N GLN A 303 3.36 -9.79 -11.21
CA GLN A 303 4.11 -8.63 -11.71
C GLN A 303 5.59 -8.63 -11.35
N TYR A 304 5.97 -9.20 -10.21
CA TYR A 304 7.35 -9.26 -9.76
C TYR A 304 8.18 -10.16 -10.68
N GLY A 305 9.30 -9.62 -11.18
CA GLY A 305 10.15 -10.30 -12.17
C GLY A 305 11.12 -11.33 -11.60
N GLY A 306 11.19 -11.48 -10.28
CA GLY A 306 12.20 -12.35 -9.66
C GLY A 306 13.61 -11.86 -9.99
N ASP A 307 14.49 -12.76 -10.38
CA ASP A 307 15.85 -12.44 -10.79
C ASP A 307 15.97 -11.80 -12.19
N ASN A 308 14.87 -11.76 -12.97
CA ASN A 308 14.87 -11.31 -14.36
C ASN A 308 14.90 -9.79 -14.51
N ASP A 309 14.39 -9.04 -13.52
CA ASP A 309 14.40 -7.58 -13.55
C ASP A 309 15.83 -7.04 -13.63
N VAL A 310 16.05 -6.09 -14.54
CA VAL A 310 17.36 -5.47 -14.78
C VAL A 310 17.26 -3.97 -14.51
N TRP A 311 18.19 -3.44 -13.73
CA TRP A 311 18.27 -2.00 -13.48
C TRP A 311 19.20 -1.35 -14.52
N ILE A 312 18.83 -0.16 -14.97
CA ILE A 312 19.58 0.63 -15.95
C ILE A 312 20.35 1.73 -15.22
N GLY A 313 21.65 1.50 -15.05
CA GLY A 313 22.61 2.49 -14.55
C GLY A 313 23.41 3.10 -15.70
N LYS A 314 24.66 3.46 -15.44
CA LYS A 314 25.65 3.66 -16.54
C LYS A 314 25.89 2.38 -17.34
N THR A 315 25.65 1.25 -16.70
CA THR A 315 25.59 -0.08 -17.28
C THR A 315 24.36 -0.78 -16.72
N LEU A 316 23.93 -1.87 -17.37
CA LEU A 316 22.95 -2.77 -16.77
C LEU A 316 23.51 -3.36 -15.48
N TYR A 317 22.69 -3.48 -14.46
CA TYR A 317 23.04 -4.12 -13.19
C TYR A 317 21.84 -4.86 -12.58
N ARG A 318 22.12 -5.75 -11.64
CA ARG A 318 21.11 -6.48 -10.88
C ARG A 318 21.29 -6.20 -9.39
N MET A 319 20.21 -6.35 -8.65
CA MET A 319 20.15 -6.14 -7.20
C MET A 319 19.66 -7.43 -6.54
N PRO A 320 20.53 -8.42 -6.30
CA PRO A 320 20.10 -9.77 -5.90
C PRO A 320 19.31 -9.82 -4.58
N LEU A 321 19.52 -8.85 -3.68
CA LEU A 321 18.73 -8.78 -2.43
C LEU A 321 17.34 -8.18 -2.64
N VAL A 322 17.11 -7.47 -3.75
CA VAL A 322 15.81 -6.87 -4.13
C VAL A 322 15.06 -7.75 -5.12
N ASN A 323 15.77 -8.33 -6.08
CA ASN A 323 15.26 -9.08 -7.23
C ASN A 323 15.84 -10.50 -7.19
N ASN A 324 15.07 -11.46 -6.69
CA ASN A 324 15.46 -12.87 -6.64
C ASN A 324 14.25 -13.81 -6.65
N ASP A 325 14.48 -15.01 -7.18
CA ASP A 325 13.46 -16.05 -7.26
C ASP A 325 13.13 -16.67 -5.91
N ALA A 326 14.02 -16.59 -4.92
CA ALA A 326 13.74 -17.14 -3.59
C ALA A 326 12.56 -16.41 -2.92
N TYR A 327 12.47 -15.08 -3.08
CA TYR A 327 11.31 -14.30 -2.62
C TYR A 327 10.04 -14.71 -3.36
N LEU A 328 10.12 -14.84 -4.69
CA LEU A 328 8.97 -15.18 -5.51
C LEU A 328 8.44 -16.58 -5.16
N GLU A 329 9.31 -17.58 -5.08
CA GLU A 329 8.94 -18.97 -4.77
C GLU A 329 8.39 -19.10 -3.35
N LEU A 330 8.98 -18.42 -2.36
CA LEU A 330 8.43 -18.37 -1.01
C LEU A 330 7.04 -17.71 -0.99
N ALA A 331 6.86 -16.60 -1.72
CA ALA A 331 5.59 -15.89 -1.79
C ALA A 331 4.49 -16.73 -2.45
N LYS A 332 4.80 -17.47 -3.52
CA LYS A 332 3.87 -18.42 -4.14
C LYS A 332 3.45 -19.52 -3.17
N GLN A 333 4.41 -20.18 -2.53
CA GLN A 333 4.15 -21.27 -1.59
C GLN A 333 3.31 -20.79 -0.40
N ASP A 334 3.64 -19.63 0.14
CA ASP A 334 2.91 -18.99 1.24
C ASP A 334 1.48 -18.65 0.83
N PHE A 335 1.31 -17.99 -0.32
CA PHE A 335 0.00 -17.62 -0.83
C PHE A 335 -0.89 -18.83 -1.04
N ASN A 336 -0.38 -19.87 -1.72
CA ASN A 336 -1.13 -21.10 -2.00
C ASN A 336 -1.47 -21.87 -0.72
N SER A 337 -0.58 -21.86 0.28
CA SER A 337 -0.83 -22.48 1.58
C SER A 337 -1.97 -21.78 2.33
N CYS A 338 -1.96 -20.44 2.36
CA CYS A 338 -3.07 -19.65 2.89
C CYS A 338 -4.38 -19.91 2.12
N GLN A 339 -4.32 -19.89 0.79
CA GLN A 339 -5.48 -20.09 -0.09
C GLN A 339 -6.15 -21.45 0.17
N ALA A 340 -5.38 -22.53 0.31
CA ALA A 340 -5.92 -23.86 0.60
C ALA A 340 -6.66 -23.93 1.95
N ILE A 341 -6.20 -23.17 2.95
CA ILE A 341 -6.91 -23.03 4.23
C ILE A 341 -8.19 -22.22 4.03
N HIS A 342 -8.11 -21.11 3.29
CA HIS A 342 -9.28 -20.25 3.04
C HIS A 342 -10.40 -20.96 2.27
N GLN A 343 -10.06 -21.85 1.34
CA GLN A 343 -11.05 -22.68 0.63
C GLN A 343 -11.78 -23.64 1.58
N LYS A 344 -11.07 -24.25 2.55
CA LYS A 344 -11.68 -25.12 3.57
C LYS A 344 -12.58 -24.33 4.51
N GLU A 345 -12.11 -23.16 4.95
CA GLU A 345 -12.89 -22.23 5.77
C GLU A 345 -14.17 -21.80 5.05
N LEU A 346 -14.07 -21.37 3.78
CA LEU A 346 -15.21 -20.98 2.96
C LEU A 346 -16.25 -22.09 2.85
N HIS A 347 -15.82 -23.34 2.60
CA HIS A 347 -16.72 -24.49 2.60
C HIS A 347 -17.47 -24.64 3.94
N GLY A 348 -16.77 -24.43 5.06
CA GLY A 348 -17.38 -24.41 6.39
C GLY A 348 -18.39 -23.28 6.59
N VAL A 349 -18.11 -22.07 6.09
CA VAL A 349 -19.05 -20.94 6.15
C VAL A 349 -20.28 -21.18 5.26
N GLN A 350 -20.10 -21.76 4.08
CA GLN A 350 -21.22 -22.15 3.20
C GLN A 350 -22.11 -23.20 3.85
N LYS A 351 -21.52 -24.21 4.49
CA LYS A 351 -22.27 -25.22 5.25
C LYS A 351 -23.05 -24.60 6.41
N TRP A 352 -22.41 -23.73 7.19
CA TRP A 352 -23.06 -22.97 8.26
C TRP A 352 -24.26 -22.17 7.75
N PHE A 353 -24.13 -21.50 6.60
CA PHE A 353 -25.20 -20.75 5.96
C PHE A 353 -26.43 -21.62 5.65
N VAL A 354 -26.23 -22.81 5.09
CA VAL A 354 -27.32 -23.76 4.79
C VAL A 354 -27.94 -24.31 6.07
N GLU A 355 -27.14 -24.71 7.05
CA GLU A 355 -27.62 -25.28 8.33
C GLU A 355 -28.45 -24.29 9.16
N ASN A 356 -28.34 -23.00 8.89
CA ASN A 356 -29.07 -21.92 9.57
C ASN A 356 -30.27 -21.40 8.75
N ASP A 357 -30.64 -22.07 7.65
CA ASP A 357 -31.78 -21.74 6.78
C ASP A 357 -31.79 -20.26 6.30
N LEU A 358 -30.61 -19.65 6.12
CA LEU A 358 -30.50 -18.23 5.78
C LEU A 358 -31.01 -17.92 4.37
N GLU A 359 -31.11 -18.93 3.50
CA GLU A 359 -31.78 -18.85 2.18
C GLU A 359 -33.23 -18.36 2.30
N ALA A 360 -33.93 -18.71 3.38
CA ALA A 360 -35.31 -18.29 3.63
C ALA A 360 -35.46 -16.76 3.79
N PHE A 361 -34.35 -16.04 3.94
CA PHE A 361 -34.25 -14.60 4.07
C PHE A 361 -33.63 -13.92 2.83
N GLY A 362 -33.41 -14.67 1.75
CA GLY A 362 -32.85 -14.15 0.51
C GLY A 362 -31.34 -13.90 0.55
N VAL A 363 -30.63 -14.58 1.45
CA VAL A 363 -29.16 -14.68 1.41
C VAL A 363 -28.78 -15.71 0.37
N THR A 364 -27.80 -15.37 -0.48
CA THR A 364 -27.29 -16.25 -1.53
C THR A 364 -25.90 -16.80 -1.18
N PRO A 365 -25.46 -17.91 -1.80
CA PRO A 365 -24.07 -18.37 -1.69
C PRO A 365 -23.03 -17.32 -2.11
N GLU A 366 -23.41 -16.42 -3.03
CA GLU A 366 -22.57 -15.31 -3.50
C GLU A 366 -22.37 -14.25 -2.42
N ASP A 367 -23.42 -13.93 -1.63
CA ASP A 367 -23.31 -13.02 -0.49
C ASP A 367 -22.35 -13.57 0.58
N VAL A 368 -22.41 -14.88 0.84
CA VAL A 368 -21.53 -15.58 1.78
C VAL A 368 -20.09 -15.56 1.27
N LEU A 369 -19.88 -15.85 -0.02
CA LEU A 369 -18.58 -15.82 -0.66
C LEU A 369 -17.95 -14.41 -0.57
N ARG A 370 -18.71 -13.36 -0.89
CA ARG A 370 -18.23 -11.97 -0.84
C ARG A 370 -17.87 -11.54 0.58
N ALA A 371 -18.72 -11.86 1.57
CA ALA A 371 -18.44 -11.55 2.97
C ALA A 371 -17.16 -12.25 3.45
N TYR A 372 -17.00 -13.54 3.13
CA TYR A 372 -15.80 -14.30 3.47
C TYR A 372 -14.55 -13.78 2.76
N PHE A 373 -14.65 -13.48 1.45
CA PHE A 373 -13.55 -12.92 0.67
C PHE A 373 -13.03 -11.61 1.26
N LEU A 374 -13.90 -10.67 1.63
CA LEU A 374 -13.48 -9.38 2.21
C LEU A 374 -12.73 -9.57 3.53
N ALA A 375 -13.20 -10.47 4.41
CA ALA A 375 -12.51 -10.81 5.64
C ALA A 375 -11.15 -11.47 5.37
N ALA A 376 -11.11 -12.48 4.48
CA ALA A 376 -9.91 -13.24 4.15
C ALA A 376 -8.86 -12.44 3.37
N ALA A 377 -9.30 -11.46 2.57
CA ALA A 377 -8.40 -10.58 1.83
C ALA A 377 -7.66 -9.59 2.75
N CYS A 378 -8.24 -9.27 3.91
CA CYS A 378 -7.67 -8.40 4.94
C CYS A 378 -6.86 -9.16 5.99
N ILE A 379 -7.44 -10.20 6.61
CA ILE A 379 -6.83 -11.01 7.67
C ILE A 379 -6.55 -12.38 7.10
N PHE A 380 -5.38 -12.62 6.52
CA PHE A 380 -5.12 -13.83 5.72
C PHE A 380 -4.30 -14.88 6.45
N GLU A 381 -3.71 -14.55 7.60
CA GLU A 381 -2.77 -15.39 8.31
C GLU A 381 -3.44 -16.67 8.83
N PRO A 382 -2.83 -17.87 8.68
CA PRO A 382 -3.44 -19.14 9.07
C PRO A 382 -3.93 -19.19 10.54
N ASN A 383 -3.19 -18.56 11.44
CA ASN A 383 -3.47 -18.53 12.88
C ASN A 383 -4.57 -17.53 13.30
N ARG A 384 -5.21 -16.84 12.34
CA ARG A 384 -6.27 -15.85 12.60
C ARG A 384 -7.62 -16.26 11.98
N ALA A 385 -7.84 -17.56 11.84
CA ALA A 385 -9.08 -18.12 11.28
C ALA A 385 -10.33 -17.66 12.05
N THR A 386 -10.29 -17.68 13.40
CA THR A 386 -11.43 -17.25 14.24
C THR A 386 -11.85 -15.82 13.92
N GLU A 387 -10.90 -14.90 13.69
CA GLU A 387 -11.18 -13.51 13.35
C GLU A 387 -11.88 -13.39 11.99
N ARG A 388 -11.37 -14.08 10.96
CA ARG A 388 -11.98 -14.12 9.62
C ARG A 388 -13.40 -14.68 9.65
N LEU A 389 -13.57 -15.83 10.31
CA LEU A 389 -14.84 -16.55 10.36
C LEU A 389 -15.89 -15.75 11.13
N ALA A 390 -15.50 -15.14 12.25
CA ALA A 390 -16.35 -14.23 13.01
C ALA A 390 -16.82 -13.06 12.15
N TRP A 391 -15.89 -12.37 11.48
CA TRP A 391 -16.23 -11.26 10.59
C TRP A 391 -17.24 -11.68 9.52
N ALA A 392 -16.94 -12.73 8.76
CA ALA A 392 -17.78 -13.17 7.65
C ALA A 392 -19.20 -13.56 8.11
N ARG A 393 -19.32 -14.39 9.16
CA ARG A 393 -20.60 -14.87 9.68
C ARG A 393 -21.43 -13.73 10.28
N VAL A 394 -20.81 -12.83 11.04
CA VAL A 394 -21.47 -11.65 11.62
C VAL A 394 -21.98 -10.73 10.51
N SER A 395 -21.19 -10.50 9.46
CA SER A 395 -21.59 -9.65 8.33
C SER A 395 -22.82 -10.19 7.61
N VAL A 396 -22.85 -11.50 7.35
CA VAL A 396 -24.00 -12.18 6.73
C VAL A 396 -25.23 -12.09 7.64
N LEU A 397 -25.09 -12.43 8.92
CA LEU A 397 -26.23 -12.48 9.83
C LEU A 397 -26.78 -11.07 10.15
N ALA A 398 -25.91 -10.08 10.34
CA ALA A 398 -26.32 -8.68 10.57
C ALA A 398 -27.10 -8.14 9.37
N ASN A 399 -26.60 -8.37 8.15
CA ASN A 399 -27.32 -8.02 6.93
C ASN A 399 -28.69 -8.70 6.84
N THR A 400 -28.75 -9.99 7.16
CA THR A 400 -30.00 -10.77 7.15
C THR A 400 -31.03 -10.20 8.12
N ILE A 401 -30.62 -9.90 9.35
CA ILE A 401 -31.47 -9.31 10.38
C ILE A 401 -31.94 -7.91 9.93
N SER A 402 -31.04 -7.05 9.46
CA SER A 402 -31.41 -5.71 8.98
C SER A 402 -32.42 -5.76 7.83
N ARG A 403 -32.28 -6.68 6.88
CA ARG A 403 -33.23 -6.86 5.76
C ARG A 403 -34.58 -7.40 6.23
N HIS A 404 -34.59 -8.32 7.19
CA HIS A 404 -35.82 -8.94 7.69
C HIS A 404 -36.70 -7.98 8.50
N PHE A 405 -36.10 -7.08 9.27
CA PHE A 405 -36.82 -6.08 10.06
C PHE A 405 -37.02 -4.72 9.35
N TYR A 406 -36.76 -4.68 8.03
CA TYR A 406 -36.81 -3.49 7.20
C TYR A 406 -38.22 -2.84 7.08
N ASN A 407 -38.34 -1.56 7.43
CA ASN A 407 -39.41 -0.61 7.09
C ASN A 407 -40.88 -0.85 7.56
N ASP A 408 -41.12 -1.17 8.83
CA ASP A 408 -42.46 -0.88 9.42
C ASP A 408 -42.42 -0.59 10.93
N MET A 409 -43.29 0.29 11.45
CA MET A 409 -43.39 0.60 12.90
C MET A 409 -43.57 -0.64 13.81
N PRO A 410 -44.38 -1.65 13.42
CA PRO A 410 -44.45 -2.93 14.11
C PRO A 410 -43.12 -3.70 14.11
N SER A 411 -42.21 -3.47 13.15
CA SER A 411 -40.92 -4.18 13.07
C SER A 411 -39.95 -3.77 14.18
N MET A 412 -39.99 -2.52 14.67
CA MET A 412 -39.15 -2.11 15.81
C MET A 412 -39.62 -2.75 17.13
N LYS A 413 -40.93 -2.75 17.39
CA LYS A 413 -41.51 -3.49 18.53
C LYS A 413 -41.32 -5.01 18.40
N ARG A 414 -41.21 -5.52 17.16
CA ARG A 414 -40.88 -6.92 16.86
C ARG A 414 -39.39 -7.19 17.14
N MET A 415 -38.50 -6.26 16.82
CA MET A 415 -37.06 -6.33 17.12
C MET A 415 -36.80 -6.24 18.63
N GLU A 416 -37.49 -5.38 19.37
CA GLU A 416 -37.43 -5.35 20.85
C GLU A 416 -37.82 -6.72 21.45
N ARG A 417 -38.93 -7.31 20.98
CA ARG A 417 -39.35 -8.65 21.40
C ARG A 417 -38.36 -9.74 20.99
N PHE A 418 -37.78 -9.63 19.79
CA PHE A 418 -36.74 -10.53 19.31
C PHE A 418 -35.50 -10.47 20.22
N VAL A 419 -35.05 -9.28 20.61
CA VAL A 419 -33.92 -9.08 21.55
C VAL A 419 -34.23 -9.72 22.91
N CYS A 420 -35.40 -9.46 23.49
CA CYS A 420 -35.80 -10.04 24.78
C CYS A 420 -35.81 -11.57 24.76
N SER A 421 -36.39 -12.16 23.71
CA SER A 421 -36.56 -13.62 23.59
C SER A 421 -35.27 -14.37 23.20
N SER A 422 -34.40 -13.78 22.38
CA SER A 422 -33.20 -14.45 21.87
C SER A 422 -31.93 -14.16 22.70
N LEU A 423 -31.84 -13.00 23.36
CA LEU A 423 -30.60 -12.54 24.00
C LEU A 423 -30.73 -12.33 25.51
N TYR A 424 -31.92 -12.10 26.09
CA TYR A 424 -32.08 -11.93 27.54
C TYR A 424 -32.51 -13.22 28.25
N GLU A 425 -33.53 -13.91 27.75
CA GLU A 425 -34.07 -15.15 28.34
C GLU A 425 -33.33 -16.37 27.78
N GLY A 426 -32.26 -16.81 28.46
CA GLY A 426 -31.44 -17.93 28.00
C GLY A 426 -32.26 -19.21 27.78
N ASN A 427 -32.34 -19.68 26.53
CA ASN A 427 -32.87 -20.98 26.05
C ASN A 427 -34.21 -21.48 26.63
N GLY A 428 -34.93 -20.66 27.40
CA GLY A 428 -35.92 -21.14 28.36
C GLY A 428 -37.34 -21.26 27.82
N ASN A 429 -37.74 -20.44 26.85
CA ASN A 429 -39.06 -20.52 26.21
C ASN A 429 -39.09 -19.65 24.93
N ILE A 430 -38.68 -20.23 23.79
CA ILE A 430 -38.99 -19.69 22.44
C ILE A 430 -40.52 -19.63 22.19
N LEU A 431 -41.32 -20.23 23.09
CA LEU A 431 -42.79 -20.29 23.10
C LEU A 431 -43.53 -18.94 22.98
N TRP A 432 -42.88 -17.79 23.17
CA TRP A 432 -43.53 -16.47 22.99
C TRP A 432 -43.40 -15.88 21.57
N LEU A 433 -42.68 -16.55 20.65
CA LEU A 433 -42.65 -16.20 19.22
C LEU A 433 -43.79 -16.85 18.40
N GLU A 434 -44.78 -17.43 19.10
CA GLU A 434 -45.99 -18.03 18.50
C GLU A 434 -46.59 -17.11 17.43
N GLY A 435 -46.43 -17.51 16.15
CA GLY A 435 -46.96 -16.82 14.98
C GLY A 435 -45.93 -16.27 13.98
N TYR A 436 -44.62 -16.25 14.30
CA TYR A 436 -43.58 -15.74 13.40
C TYR A 436 -42.43 -16.74 13.19
N ALA A 437 -42.69 -17.82 12.45
CA ALA A 437 -41.71 -18.89 12.18
C ALA A 437 -40.33 -18.41 11.69
N LYS A 438 -40.25 -17.31 10.94
CA LYS A 438 -38.98 -16.72 10.50
C LYS A 438 -38.16 -16.08 11.64
N ASP A 439 -38.81 -15.54 12.68
CA ASP A 439 -38.09 -14.96 13.82
C ASP A 439 -37.44 -16.04 14.67
N GLU A 440 -38.11 -17.19 14.82
CA GLU A 440 -37.55 -18.34 15.53
C GLU A 440 -36.30 -18.89 14.84
N ILE A 441 -36.30 -18.92 13.50
CA ILE A 441 -35.14 -19.34 12.70
C ILE A 441 -33.96 -18.37 12.95
N LEU A 442 -34.18 -17.05 12.86
CA LEU A 442 -33.13 -16.06 13.10
C LEU A 442 -32.61 -16.09 14.54
N ALA A 443 -33.51 -16.26 15.53
CA ALA A 443 -33.13 -16.34 16.93
C ALA A 443 -32.24 -17.55 17.17
N ARG A 444 -32.62 -18.72 16.61
CA ARG A 444 -31.81 -19.94 16.68
C ARG A 444 -30.45 -19.74 16.01
N ALA A 445 -30.41 -19.15 14.83
CA ALA A 445 -29.18 -18.91 14.10
C ALA A 445 -28.22 -17.97 14.86
N LEU A 446 -28.77 -16.93 15.50
CA LEU A 446 -28.00 -16.00 16.33
C LEU A 446 -27.45 -16.66 17.60
N CYS A 447 -28.25 -17.47 18.30
CA CYS A 447 -27.79 -18.23 19.45
C CYS A 447 -26.69 -19.22 19.06
N GLN A 448 -26.90 -19.98 17.99
CA GLN A 448 -25.91 -20.95 17.48
C GLN A 448 -24.61 -20.26 17.06
N LEU A 449 -24.68 -19.09 16.40
CA LEU A 449 -23.48 -18.32 16.07
C LEU A 449 -22.75 -17.85 17.34
N THR A 450 -23.48 -17.35 18.33
CA THR A 450 -22.89 -16.87 19.59
C THR A 450 -22.19 -17.99 20.34
N ASP A 451 -22.82 -19.16 20.43
CA ASP A 451 -22.23 -20.37 21.02
C ASP A 451 -20.99 -20.83 20.26
N LEU A 452 -21.07 -20.88 18.92
CA LEU A 452 -19.98 -21.29 18.05
C LEU A 452 -18.76 -20.37 18.22
N LEU A 453 -18.97 -19.05 18.15
CA LEU A 453 -17.88 -18.08 18.30
C LEU A 453 -17.25 -18.13 19.69
N ALA A 454 -18.05 -18.31 20.75
CA ALA A 454 -17.52 -18.46 22.11
C ALA A 454 -16.67 -19.73 22.28
N GLN A 455 -16.99 -20.81 21.55
CA GLN A 455 -16.22 -22.06 21.55
C GLN A 455 -14.95 -21.98 20.70
N GLU A 456 -15.00 -21.30 19.55
CA GLU A 456 -13.85 -21.12 18.64
C GLU A 456 -12.84 -20.07 19.13
N SER A 457 -13.22 -19.25 20.13
CA SER A 457 -12.38 -18.20 20.70
C SER A 457 -11.25 -18.77 21.58
N PRO A 458 -10.08 -18.10 21.68
CA PRO A 458 -9.01 -18.50 22.58
C PRO A 458 -9.48 -18.59 24.04
N PRO A 459 -8.96 -19.55 24.83
CA PRO A 459 -9.34 -19.69 26.22
C PRO A 459 -8.91 -18.46 27.03
N ILE A 460 -9.84 -17.92 27.80
CA ILE A 460 -9.61 -16.83 28.77
C ILE A 460 -9.86 -17.32 30.20
N ARG A 461 -9.37 -16.58 31.20
CA ARG A 461 -9.49 -16.94 32.62
C ARG A 461 -10.96 -17.08 33.07
N GLU A 462 -11.84 -16.26 32.54
CA GLU A 462 -13.26 -16.16 32.87
C GLU A 462 -14.10 -17.26 32.16
N GLY A 463 -13.50 -18.00 31.22
CA GLY A 463 -14.10 -19.11 30.49
C GLY A 463 -15.04 -18.71 29.33
N PRO A 464 -15.51 -19.70 28.53
CA PRO A 464 -16.32 -19.46 27.32
C PRO A 464 -17.66 -18.75 27.59
N LYS A 465 -18.24 -18.92 28.78
CA LYS A 465 -19.50 -18.24 29.17
C LYS A 465 -19.35 -16.72 29.21
N PHE A 466 -18.17 -16.22 29.58
CA PHE A 466 -17.90 -14.78 29.58
C PHE A 466 -17.85 -14.24 28.15
N ILE A 467 -17.15 -14.93 27.25
CA ILE A 467 -17.09 -14.59 25.82
C ILE A 467 -18.49 -14.59 25.20
N HIS A 468 -19.26 -15.66 25.45
CA HIS A 468 -20.66 -15.75 25.01
C HIS A 468 -21.46 -14.52 25.45
N ASN A 469 -21.36 -14.11 26.72
CA ASN A 469 -22.06 -12.94 27.23
C ASN A 469 -21.62 -11.63 26.57
N LEU A 470 -20.32 -11.47 26.27
CA LEU A 470 -19.83 -10.28 25.57
C LEU A 470 -20.34 -10.18 24.13
N ILE A 471 -20.32 -11.30 23.40
CA ILE A 471 -20.87 -11.36 22.03
C ILE A 471 -22.37 -11.04 22.04
N ARG A 472 -23.09 -11.60 23.01
CA ARG A 472 -24.51 -11.31 23.24
C ARG A 472 -24.76 -9.83 23.51
N CYS A 473 -23.95 -9.20 24.37
CA CYS A 473 -24.04 -7.75 24.62
C CYS A 473 -23.79 -6.93 23.36
N ALA A 474 -22.80 -7.29 22.53
CA ALA A 474 -22.53 -6.59 21.26
C ALA A 474 -23.75 -6.62 20.31
N TRP A 475 -24.41 -7.78 20.19
CA TRP A 475 -25.64 -7.89 19.40
C TRP A 475 -26.81 -7.08 19.97
N ILE A 476 -26.99 -7.10 21.29
CA ILE A 476 -28.01 -6.27 21.95
C ILE A 476 -27.76 -4.79 21.66
N GLU A 477 -26.53 -4.30 21.85
CA GLU A 477 -26.14 -2.91 21.59
C GLU A 477 -26.43 -2.52 20.14
N TRP A 478 -26.04 -3.35 19.17
CA TRP A 478 -26.31 -3.12 17.75
C TRP A 478 -27.80 -3.05 17.44
N MET A 479 -28.63 -3.99 17.91
CA MET A 479 -30.09 -3.97 17.67
C MET A 479 -30.77 -2.78 18.35
N MET A 480 -30.36 -2.42 19.56
CA MET A 480 -30.91 -1.27 20.28
C MET A 480 -30.59 0.05 19.58
N GLN A 481 -29.43 0.17 18.92
CA GLN A 481 -29.13 1.33 18.09
C GLN A 481 -30.08 1.44 16.90
N HIS A 482 -30.42 0.33 16.23
CA HIS A 482 -31.43 0.31 15.16
C HIS A 482 -32.84 0.66 15.65
N ILE A 483 -33.21 0.25 16.87
CA ILE A 483 -34.50 0.60 17.50
C ILE A 483 -34.55 2.10 17.86
N ASN A 484 -33.47 2.64 18.43
CA ASN A 484 -33.39 4.00 18.95
C ASN A 484 -33.12 5.09 17.89
N MET A 485 -32.92 4.72 16.61
CA MET A 485 -32.75 5.63 15.47
C MET A 485 -33.92 6.62 15.22
N LYS A 486 -34.96 6.61 16.07
CA LYS A 486 -36.13 7.49 16.01
C LYS A 486 -36.00 8.82 16.75
N ASP A 487 -34.99 9.02 17.61
CA ASP A 487 -35.03 10.14 18.57
C ASP A 487 -33.97 11.24 18.37
N ASP A 488 -33.39 11.37 17.17
CA ASP A 488 -32.46 12.47 16.86
C ASP A 488 -33.17 13.67 16.21
N ARG A 489 -32.94 14.84 16.83
CA ARG A 489 -33.64 16.15 16.75
C ARG A 489 -33.68 16.88 15.39
N TYR A 490 -33.79 16.18 14.26
CA TYR A 490 -33.86 16.83 12.95
C TYR A 490 -34.83 16.16 11.97
N GLY A 491 -36.08 15.86 12.37
CA GLY A 491 -37.27 15.81 11.48
C GLY A 491 -37.21 14.96 10.18
N LYS A 492 -36.16 14.17 9.97
CA LYS A 492 -35.98 13.23 8.87
C LYS A 492 -35.89 11.87 9.53
N CYS A 493 -36.91 11.03 9.34
CA CYS A 493 -36.72 9.59 9.48
C CYS A 493 -35.49 9.22 8.64
N ARG A 494 -34.36 8.89 9.29
CA ARG A 494 -33.35 8.06 8.62
C ARG A 494 -34.04 6.72 8.42
N VAL A 495 -34.58 6.52 7.23
CA VAL A 495 -35.17 5.26 6.79
C VAL A 495 -34.08 4.20 7.00
N MET A 496 -34.39 3.08 7.68
CA MET A 496 -33.49 1.92 7.66
C MET A 496 -33.19 1.65 6.20
N HIS A 497 -31.92 1.45 5.84
CA HIS A 497 -31.55 1.04 4.49
C HIS A 497 -31.28 -0.47 4.49
N PRO A 498 -31.53 -1.18 3.37
CA PRO A 498 -31.20 -2.59 3.30
C PRO A 498 -29.71 -2.73 3.63
N GLY A 499 -29.37 -3.65 4.54
CA GLY A 499 -27.98 -3.92 4.85
C GLY A 499 -27.20 -4.34 3.60
N SER A 500 -25.87 -4.32 3.71
CA SER A 500 -24.99 -4.95 2.74
C SER A 500 -23.99 -5.83 3.48
N CYS A 501 -23.70 -7.00 2.91
CA CYS A 501 -22.65 -7.89 3.41
C CYS A 501 -21.25 -7.43 2.98
N THR A 502 -21.12 -6.40 2.14
CA THR A 502 -19.84 -5.92 1.60
C THR A 502 -19.48 -4.48 1.99
N VAL A 503 -20.47 -3.61 2.18
CA VAL A 503 -20.27 -2.22 2.62
C VAL A 503 -21.12 -1.97 3.86
N HIS A 504 -20.47 -1.92 5.02
CA HIS A 504 -21.13 -1.84 6.32
C HIS A 504 -21.39 -0.38 6.72
N ASN A 505 -22.55 -0.13 7.35
CA ASN A 505 -22.82 1.16 8.00
C ASN A 505 -22.06 1.27 9.34
N LYS A 506 -22.17 2.41 10.05
CA LYS A 506 -21.45 2.62 11.31
C LYS A 506 -21.75 1.56 12.37
N GLU A 507 -23.02 1.18 12.57
CA GLU A 507 -23.40 0.24 13.61
C GLU A 507 -22.83 -1.15 13.31
N THR A 508 -22.95 -1.60 12.06
CA THR A 508 -22.45 -2.91 11.63
C THR A 508 -20.92 -2.97 11.66
N CYS A 509 -20.24 -1.87 11.31
CA CYS A 509 -18.78 -1.73 11.47
C CYS A 509 -18.35 -1.95 12.94
N LEU A 510 -19.03 -1.28 13.88
CA LEU A 510 -18.75 -1.41 15.32
C LEU A 510 -19.02 -2.84 15.82
N LEU A 511 -20.14 -3.44 15.42
CA LEU A 511 -20.49 -4.82 15.78
C LEU A 511 -19.42 -5.81 15.32
N ILE A 512 -19.02 -5.73 14.04
CA ILE A 512 -17.99 -6.60 13.48
C ILE A 512 -16.68 -6.42 14.24
N ALA A 513 -16.22 -5.19 14.43
CA ALA A 513 -14.98 -4.91 15.13
C ALA A 513 -15.01 -5.46 16.57
N GLN A 514 -16.08 -5.20 17.31
CA GLN A 514 -16.24 -5.68 18.70
C GLN A 514 -16.21 -7.20 18.77
N ILE A 515 -16.97 -7.90 17.92
CA ILE A 515 -17.00 -9.37 17.92
C ILE A 515 -15.66 -9.95 17.47
N VAL A 516 -14.99 -9.37 16.47
CA VAL A 516 -13.65 -9.80 16.04
C VAL A 516 -12.64 -9.65 17.18
N GLU A 517 -12.63 -8.53 17.91
CA GLU A 517 -11.71 -8.33 19.04
C GLU A 517 -12.01 -9.27 20.21
N ILE A 518 -13.29 -9.54 20.50
CA ILE A 518 -13.70 -10.54 21.49
C ILE A 518 -13.19 -11.92 21.08
N CYS A 519 -13.44 -12.32 19.84
CA CYS A 519 -13.05 -13.63 19.30
C CYS A 519 -11.54 -13.80 19.19
N ALA A 520 -10.80 -12.70 19.12
CA ALA A 520 -9.35 -12.70 19.14
C ALA A 520 -8.73 -12.67 20.55
N GLY A 521 -9.55 -12.57 21.60
CA GLY A 521 -9.08 -12.44 22.99
C GLY A 521 -8.46 -11.07 23.31
N ARG A 522 -8.74 -10.02 22.53
CA ARG A 522 -8.15 -8.67 22.65
C ARG A 522 -9.06 -7.68 23.39
N ILE A 523 -9.91 -8.17 24.29
CA ILE A 523 -10.90 -7.38 25.03
C ILE A 523 -10.25 -6.24 25.83
N GLY A 524 -9.10 -6.49 26.45
CA GLY A 524 -8.36 -5.48 27.22
C GLY A 524 -7.82 -4.34 26.35
N GLU A 525 -7.29 -4.66 25.17
CA GLU A 525 -6.77 -3.68 24.20
C GLU A 525 -7.91 -2.81 23.64
N ALA A 526 -9.02 -3.44 23.25
CA ALA A 526 -10.23 -2.75 22.80
C ALA A 526 -10.81 -1.83 23.90
N SER A 527 -10.88 -2.31 25.15
CA SER A 527 -11.35 -1.50 26.28
C SER A 527 -10.43 -0.29 26.53
N SER A 528 -9.12 -0.47 26.40
CA SER A 528 -8.15 0.62 26.54
C SER A 528 -8.32 1.67 25.43
N MET A 529 -8.65 1.26 24.20
CA MET A 529 -8.92 2.19 23.11
C MET A 529 -10.19 3.01 23.36
N ILE A 530 -11.27 2.38 23.80
CA ILE A 530 -12.55 3.06 24.06
C ILE A 530 -12.39 4.10 25.18
N ASN A 531 -11.64 3.76 26.23
CA ASN A 531 -11.44 4.64 27.39
C ASN A 531 -10.43 5.77 27.14
N ASN A 532 -9.69 5.74 26.03
CA ASN A 532 -8.77 6.81 25.62
C ASN A 532 -9.44 7.73 24.59
N MET A 533 -9.33 9.04 24.77
CA MET A 533 -9.89 10.04 23.85
C MET A 533 -9.40 9.88 22.40
N GLU A 534 -8.12 9.56 22.19
CA GLU A 534 -7.60 9.31 20.83
C GLU A 534 -8.15 8.02 20.22
N GLY A 535 -8.28 6.97 21.05
CA GLY A 535 -8.84 5.69 20.60
C GLY A 535 -10.34 5.82 20.29
N ALA A 536 -11.09 6.55 21.11
CA ALA A 536 -12.49 6.87 20.87
C ALA A 536 -12.67 7.69 19.58
N ARG A 537 -11.82 8.70 19.34
CA ARG A 537 -11.84 9.48 18.09
C ARG A 537 -11.53 8.61 16.88
N PHE A 538 -10.54 7.71 16.97
CA PHE A 538 -10.20 6.77 15.91
C PHE A 538 -11.38 5.85 15.56
N ILE A 539 -12.04 5.26 16.57
CA ILE A 539 -13.23 4.41 16.38
C ILE A 539 -14.38 5.22 15.74
N GLN A 540 -14.58 6.47 16.20
CA GLN A 540 -15.57 7.37 15.63
C GLN A 540 -15.32 7.63 14.14
N LEU A 541 -14.08 7.97 13.76
CA LEU A 541 -13.70 8.19 12.36
C LEU A 541 -13.92 6.93 11.52
N ALA A 542 -13.41 5.77 11.97
CA ALA A 542 -13.55 4.51 11.25
C ALA A 542 -15.03 4.16 11.00
N SER A 543 -15.88 4.32 12.02
CA SER A 543 -17.32 4.06 11.88
C SER A 543 -18.03 5.10 11.00
N SER A 544 -17.63 6.39 11.06
CA SER A 544 -18.14 7.48 10.22
C SER A 544 -17.83 7.24 8.74
N ILE A 545 -16.59 6.85 8.42
CA ILE A 545 -16.17 6.54 7.06
C ILE A 545 -16.99 5.39 6.48
N CYS A 546 -17.21 4.33 7.27
CA CYS A 546 -18.09 3.23 6.89
C CYS A 546 -19.53 3.70 6.61
N ASP A 547 -20.11 4.57 7.44
CA ASP A 547 -21.44 5.16 7.21
C ASP A 547 -21.50 5.94 5.89
N SER A 548 -20.49 6.78 5.65
CA SER A 548 -20.37 7.59 4.43
C SER A 548 -20.22 6.73 3.16
N LEU A 549 -19.39 5.69 3.22
CA LEU A 549 -19.23 4.71 2.13
C LEU A 549 -20.53 3.94 1.86
N HIS A 550 -21.22 3.51 2.92
CA HIS A 550 -22.52 2.86 2.80
C HIS A 550 -23.57 3.81 2.18
N HIS A 551 -23.59 5.07 2.61
CA HIS A 551 -24.47 6.08 2.03
C HIS A 551 -24.17 6.34 0.54
N LYS A 552 -22.88 6.45 0.19
CA LYS A 552 -22.43 6.58 -1.21
C LYS A 552 -22.91 5.41 -2.06
N MET A 553 -22.77 4.18 -1.57
CA MET A 553 -23.22 2.97 -2.27
C MET A 553 -24.73 3.02 -2.56
N LEU A 554 -25.55 3.44 -1.59
CA LEU A 554 -27.01 3.57 -1.78
C LEU A 554 -27.38 4.66 -2.79
N LEU A 555 -26.69 5.80 -2.76
CA LEU A 555 -26.93 6.90 -3.71
C LEU A 555 -26.51 6.53 -5.15
N SER A 556 -25.55 5.63 -5.30
CA SER A 556 -25.02 5.17 -6.59
C SER A 556 -26.01 4.34 -7.41
N GLN A 557 -27.17 3.99 -6.84
CA GLN A 557 -28.28 3.38 -7.59
C GLN A 557 -28.92 4.36 -8.60
N ASP A 558 -28.80 5.67 -8.39
CA ASP A 558 -29.22 6.73 -9.32
C ASP A 558 -28.13 7.82 -9.39
N THR A 559 -26.98 7.48 -9.99
CA THR A 559 -25.78 8.33 -10.02
C THR A 559 -26.05 9.70 -10.63
N LYS A 560 -26.84 9.77 -11.71
CA LYS A 560 -27.12 11.04 -12.42
C LYS A 560 -27.84 12.05 -11.53
N LYS A 561 -28.73 11.59 -10.65
CA LYS A 561 -29.48 12.45 -9.73
C LYS A 561 -28.67 12.86 -8.50
N ASN A 562 -27.70 12.04 -8.10
CA ASN A 562 -26.98 12.18 -6.84
C ASN A 562 -25.52 12.60 -6.98
N GLU A 563 -25.02 12.87 -8.19
CA GLU A 563 -23.61 13.19 -8.48
C GLU A 563 -23.02 14.25 -7.54
N ILE A 564 -23.69 15.38 -7.35
CA ILE A 564 -23.22 16.46 -6.45
C ILE A 564 -23.04 15.96 -5.01
N LYS A 565 -23.98 15.14 -4.52
CA LYS A 565 -23.92 14.58 -3.15
C LYS A 565 -22.81 13.53 -3.04
N ILE A 566 -22.65 12.67 -4.04
CA ILE A 566 -21.58 11.67 -4.10
C ILE A 566 -20.22 12.37 -4.04
N ASN A 567 -20.02 13.42 -4.84
CA ASN A 567 -18.79 14.20 -4.85
C ASN A 567 -18.51 14.90 -3.51
N GLN A 568 -19.56 15.33 -2.79
CA GLN A 568 -19.40 15.89 -1.44
C GLN A 568 -18.98 14.81 -0.44
N ILE A 569 -19.64 13.65 -0.46
CA ILE A 569 -19.32 12.50 0.39
C ILE A 569 -17.88 12.02 0.15
N ASP A 570 -17.42 12.00 -1.10
CA ASP A 570 -16.05 11.60 -1.44
C ASP A 570 -15.00 12.54 -0.83
N LYS A 571 -15.28 13.84 -0.76
CA LYS A 571 -14.40 14.81 -0.09
C LYS A 571 -14.39 14.60 1.43
N GLU A 572 -15.55 14.32 2.02
CA GLU A 572 -15.67 14.04 3.46
C GLU A 572 -14.92 12.75 3.82
N ILE A 573 -15.11 11.68 3.04
CA ILE A 573 -14.37 10.41 3.21
C ILE A 573 -12.87 10.64 3.09
N GLU A 574 -12.41 11.42 2.12
CA GLU A 574 -10.98 11.70 1.95
C GLU A 574 -10.38 12.41 3.18
N LEU A 575 -11.07 13.43 3.72
CA LEU A 575 -10.64 14.14 4.93
C LEU A 575 -10.63 13.22 6.15
N ASP A 576 -11.69 12.43 6.34
CA ASP A 576 -11.79 11.49 7.47
C ASP A 576 -10.72 10.39 7.36
N MET A 577 -10.39 9.91 6.15
CA MET A 577 -9.33 8.93 5.92
C MET A 577 -7.94 9.50 6.23
N GLN A 578 -7.69 10.78 5.93
CA GLN A 578 -6.45 11.46 6.30
C GLN A 578 -6.31 11.56 7.82
N GLU A 579 -7.39 11.97 8.52
CA GLU A 579 -7.41 12.02 9.98
C GLU A 579 -7.23 10.62 10.60
N LEU A 580 -7.91 9.60 10.05
CA LEU A 580 -7.76 8.21 10.47
C LEU A 580 -6.31 7.73 10.31
N ALA A 581 -5.66 8.05 9.18
CA ALA A 581 -4.27 7.69 8.90
C ALA A 581 -3.30 8.32 9.92
N GLN A 582 -3.55 9.55 10.36
CA GLN A 582 -2.76 10.21 11.38
C GLN A 582 -2.78 9.45 12.72
N TYR A 583 -3.96 8.96 13.11
CA TYR A 583 -4.12 8.20 14.34
C TYR A 583 -3.62 6.76 14.26
N LEU A 584 -3.37 6.20 13.07
CA LEU A 584 -2.77 4.87 12.93
C LEU A 584 -1.32 4.85 13.42
N LEU A 585 -0.60 5.95 13.29
CA LEU A 585 0.80 5.97 13.65
C LEU A 585 0.98 5.98 15.17
N PRO A 586 1.86 5.12 15.71
CA PRO A 586 2.22 5.19 17.11
C PRO A 586 2.87 6.54 17.41
N ARG A 587 2.62 7.07 18.61
CA ARG A 587 3.41 8.21 19.13
C ARG A 587 4.87 7.79 19.22
N ALA A 588 5.79 8.75 19.15
CA ALA A 588 7.25 8.50 19.14
C ALA A 588 7.74 7.61 20.31
N ASP A 589 7.02 7.61 21.43
CA ASP A 589 7.32 6.87 22.67
C ASP A 589 6.73 5.43 22.71
N ASP A 590 5.88 5.05 21.76
CA ASP A 590 5.16 3.76 21.74
C ASP A 590 5.25 3.03 20.38
N ARG A 591 6.37 3.17 19.67
CA ARG A 591 6.61 2.52 18.37
C ARG A 591 6.48 0.99 18.40
N ARG A 592 6.51 0.39 19.61
CA ARG A 592 6.50 -1.06 19.83
C ARG A 592 5.11 -1.65 20.01
N SER A 593 4.09 -0.84 20.26
CA SER A 593 2.70 -1.31 20.39
C SER A 593 2.00 -1.23 19.03
N ASN A 594 2.14 -2.29 18.23
CA ASN A 594 1.31 -2.45 17.04
C ASN A 594 -0.12 -2.74 17.52
N ASN A 595 -0.94 -1.70 17.65
CA ASN A 595 -2.31 -1.82 18.13
C ASN A 595 -3.14 -2.60 17.10
N LYS A 596 -3.34 -3.89 17.38
CA LYS A 596 -4.05 -4.82 16.52
C LYS A 596 -5.51 -4.42 16.38
N THR A 597 -6.10 -3.81 17.42
CA THR A 597 -7.46 -3.30 17.36
C THR A 597 -7.59 -2.17 16.31
N LYS A 598 -6.63 -1.23 16.23
CA LYS A 598 -6.59 -0.20 15.17
C LYS A 598 -6.51 -0.84 13.78
N GLN A 599 -5.71 -1.89 13.63
CA GLN A 599 -5.61 -2.63 12.38
C GLN A 599 -6.92 -3.35 12.01
N THR A 600 -7.66 -3.88 12.98
CA THR A 600 -9.00 -4.46 12.74
C THR A 600 -9.96 -3.42 12.15
N PHE A 601 -10.06 -2.24 12.76
CA PHE A 601 -10.89 -1.15 12.24
C PHE A 601 -10.42 -0.68 10.87
N LEU A 602 -9.11 -0.50 10.66
CA LEU A 602 -8.56 -0.13 9.36
C LEU A 602 -8.91 -1.16 8.28
N ASN A 603 -8.81 -2.45 8.59
CA ASN A 603 -9.17 -3.52 7.67
C ASN A 603 -10.64 -3.46 7.27
N ILE A 604 -11.54 -3.20 8.22
CA ILE A 604 -12.99 -3.06 7.95
C ILE A 604 -13.25 -1.82 7.08
N VAL A 605 -12.60 -0.69 7.39
CA VAL A 605 -12.71 0.54 6.59
C VAL A 605 -12.21 0.30 5.16
N ARG A 606 -11.03 -0.31 4.99
CA ARG A 606 -10.45 -0.60 3.68
C ARG A 606 -11.31 -1.58 2.89
N SER A 607 -11.90 -2.60 3.54
CA SER A 607 -12.82 -3.52 2.86
C SER A 607 -14.09 -2.82 2.38
N CYS A 608 -14.68 -1.95 3.20
CA CYS A 608 -15.83 -1.13 2.80
C CYS A 608 -15.47 -0.18 1.65
N TYR A 609 -14.30 0.46 1.72
CA TYR A 609 -13.82 1.38 0.68
C TYR A 609 -13.61 0.62 -0.63
N TYR A 610 -12.93 -0.51 -0.57
CA TYR A 610 -12.73 -1.42 -1.70
C TYR A 610 -14.07 -1.84 -2.31
N ALA A 611 -15.00 -2.38 -1.51
CA ALA A 611 -16.29 -2.85 -2.01
C ALA A 611 -17.17 -1.73 -2.58
N ALA A 612 -17.09 -0.51 -2.05
CA ALA A 612 -17.84 0.64 -2.55
C ALA A 612 -17.32 1.20 -3.87
N ASN A 613 -16.04 0.98 -4.20
CA ASN A 613 -15.39 1.54 -5.39
C ASN A 613 -14.95 0.47 -6.42
N CYS A 614 -15.04 -0.81 -6.08
CA CYS A 614 -14.75 -1.92 -6.98
C CYS A 614 -15.99 -2.30 -7.79
N SER A 615 -15.85 -2.40 -9.12
CA SER A 615 -16.97 -2.87 -9.95
C SER A 615 -17.27 -4.35 -9.70
N PRO A 616 -18.52 -4.82 -9.85
CA PRO A 616 -18.88 -6.23 -9.61
C PRO A 616 -18.02 -7.23 -10.38
N HIS A 617 -17.77 -6.96 -11.68
CA HIS A 617 -16.90 -7.80 -12.50
C HIS A 617 -15.46 -7.88 -11.97
N MET A 618 -14.91 -6.76 -11.50
CA MET A 618 -13.56 -6.74 -10.92
C MET A 618 -13.51 -7.45 -9.57
N LEU A 619 -14.54 -7.31 -8.75
CA LEU A 619 -14.69 -8.05 -7.49
C LEU A 619 -14.70 -9.56 -7.75
N ASP A 620 -15.51 -10.02 -8.70
CA ASP A 620 -15.61 -11.45 -9.04
C ASP A 620 -14.28 -11.98 -9.59
N ARG A 621 -13.56 -11.19 -10.40
CA ARG A 621 -12.21 -11.52 -10.86
C ARG A 621 -11.21 -11.62 -9.70
N HIS A 622 -11.26 -10.69 -8.74
CA HIS A 622 -10.39 -10.74 -7.57
C HIS A 622 -10.71 -11.94 -6.68
N ILE A 623 -11.99 -12.27 -6.48
CA ILE A 623 -12.42 -13.48 -5.76
C ILE A 623 -11.87 -14.73 -6.46
N SER A 624 -12.02 -14.84 -7.78
CA SER A 624 -11.46 -15.94 -8.57
C SER A 624 -9.96 -16.09 -8.33
N LYS A 625 -9.21 -15.00 -8.54
CA LYS A 625 -7.75 -14.97 -8.40
C LYS A 625 -7.25 -15.28 -6.99
N VAL A 626 -7.92 -14.75 -5.97
CA VAL A 626 -7.44 -14.82 -4.57
C VAL A 626 -7.88 -16.11 -3.89
N ILE A 627 -9.11 -16.55 -4.10
CA ILE A 627 -9.67 -17.70 -3.39
C ILE A 627 -9.50 -19.01 -4.16
N PHE A 628 -9.58 -19.00 -5.50
CA PHE A 628 -9.74 -20.22 -6.28
C PHE A 628 -8.58 -20.53 -7.25
N GLU A 629 -7.89 -19.51 -7.76
CA GLU A 629 -6.78 -19.71 -8.70
C GLU A 629 -5.45 -19.88 -7.96
N HIS A 630 -4.86 -21.06 -8.09
CA HIS A 630 -3.53 -21.36 -7.58
C HIS A 630 -2.47 -20.54 -8.32
N VAL A 631 -1.49 -20.00 -7.59
CA VAL A 631 -0.36 -19.27 -8.18
C VAL A 631 0.67 -20.27 -8.68
N ILE A 632 1.11 -20.13 -9.93
CA ILE A 632 2.06 -21.02 -10.62
C ILE A 632 3.47 -20.41 -10.59
#